data_AF-A0A0B1TIJ7-F1
#
_entry.id   AF-A0A0B1TIJ7-F1
#
_cell.length_a   1.000
_cell.length_b   1.000
_cell.length_c   1.000
_cell.angle_alpha   90.00
_cell.angle_beta   90.00
_cell.angle_gamma   90.00
#
_symmetry.space_group_name_H-M   'P 1'
#
loop_
_entity.id
_entity.type
_entity.pdbx_description
1 polymer ?
#
loop_
_entity_poly.entity_id
_entity_poly.type
_entity_poly.pdbx_seq_one_letter_code
_entity_poly.pdbx_strand_id
1 'polypeptide(L)'
;MYLRGYAMSAEDPPRTTAPKIESFFFRLSFARKATKLLEVFRLEEGKDEDELVLLYESEAIKNHSHPQWAEFRLGTQDAADNRNRLLEVWVMYRDVDGSEGYIGKFLTTYAKMKYGPGPDNVYAVINEVKQQQKKNYENSGRMELVKFTDVSFFSFLDYIVSGTQLHYEVAVDFSGEEAHPEADQRKFAADLQLAIRAIGGILRDYAP
;
A
#
# COMPACT_ATOMS: atom_id res chain seq x y z
N MET A 1 -26.22 5.96 36.99
CA MET A 1 -27.59 5.62 36.54
C MET A 1 -27.50 5.12 35.11
N TYR A 2 -27.78 3.83 34.92
CA TYR A 2 -27.90 3.02 33.68
C TYR A 2 -27.03 3.33 32.44
N LEU A 3 -26.00 2.51 32.23
CA LEU A 3 -25.40 2.25 30.91
C LEU A 3 -26.29 1.25 30.17
N ARG A 4 -26.87 1.66 29.03
CA ARG A 4 -27.59 0.77 28.11
C ARG A 4 -26.67 0.53 26.92
N GLY A 5 -26.05 -0.64 26.85
CA GLY A 5 -25.25 -1.05 25.70
C GLY A 5 -26.17 -1.37 24.52
N TYR A 6 -25.98 -0.68 23.40
CA TYR A 6 -26.52 -1.09 22.11
C TYR A 6 -25.41 -1.77 21.31
N ALA A 7 -25.67 -3.01 20.89
CA ALA A 7 -24.84 -3.72 19.92
C ALA A 7 -25.09 -3.12 18.54
N MET A 8 -24.02 -2.78 17.81
CA MET A 8 -24.11 -2.39 16.40
C MET A 8 -24.49 -3.63 15.56
N SER A 9 -25.61 -3.54 14.83
CA SER A 9 -25.91 -4.44 13.73
C SER A 9 -25.60 -3.69 12.44
N ALA A 10 -24.45 -3.98 11.83
CA ALA A 10 -24.13 -3.46 10.50
C ALA A 10 -24.86 -4.34 9.46
N GLU A 11 -25.82 -3.77 8.74
CA GLU A 11 -26.31 -4.39 7.51
C GLU A 11 -25.21 -4.37 6.43
N ASP A 12 -25.20 -5.38 5.56
CA ASP A 12 -24.20 -5.53 4.50
C ASP A 12 -24.14 -4.28 3.60
N PRO A 13 -22.96 -3.69 3.37
CA PRO A 13 -22.85 -2.49 2.55
C PRO A 13 -23.22 -2.74 1.07
N PRO A 14 -23.87 -1.76 0.39
CA PRO A 14 -24.18 -1.81 -1.03
C PRO A 14 -22.93 -1.79 -1.90
N ARG A 15 -23.06 -2.34 -3.12
CA ARG A 15 -21.98 -2.52 -4.11
C ARG A 15 -21.49 -1.18 -4.69
N THR A 16 -20.61 -0.50 -3.98
CA THR A 16 -19.75 0.56 -4.53
C THR A 16 -18.30 0.08 -4.57
N THR A 17 -17.56 0.52 -5.58
CA THR A 17 -16.23 -0.02 -5.94
C THR A 17 -15.17 0.37 -4.91
N ALA A 18 -15.13 -0.40 -3.84
CA ALA A 18 -14.13 -0.48 -2.80
C ALA A 18 -12.68 -0.33 -3.35
N PRO A 19 -11.79 0.46 -2.71
CA PRO A 19 -10.37 0.52 -3.06
C PRO A 19 -9.71 -0.85 -3.02
N LYS A 20 -8.84 -1.09 -4.01
CA LYS A 20 -8.28 -2.39 -4.33
C LYS A 20 -6.87 -2.51 -3.80
N ILE A 21 -6.66 -3.45 -2.90
CA ILE A 21 -5.32 -3.88 -2.54
C ILE A 21 -4.93 -5.01 -3.47
N GLU A 22 -3.82 -4.80 -4.16
CA GLU A 22 -3.37 -5.71 -5.19
C GLU A 22 -2.22 -6.52 -4.67
N SER A 23 -2.43 -7.83 -4.66
CA SER A 23 -1.43 -8.77 -4.19
C SER A 23 -0.65 -9.36 -5.35
N PHE A 24 0.66 -9.21 -5.32
CA PHE A 24 1.58 -9.64 -6.36
C PHE A 24 2.45 -10.78 -5.89
N PHE A 25 2.73 -11.71 -6.78
CA PHE A 25 3.68 -12.79 -6.53
C PHE A 25 4.54 -13.01 -7.76
N PHE A 26 5.85 -12.84 -7.59
CA PHE A 26 6.81 -12.94 -8.66
C PHE A 26 7.79 -14.09 -8.43
N ARG A 27 8.14 -14.79 -9.50
CA ARG A 27 9.17 -15.82 -9.51
C ARG A 27 10.19 -15.51 -10.60
N LEU A 28 11.47 -15.49 -10.25
CA LEU A 28 12.55 -15.36 -11.22
C LEU A 28 13.03 -16.73 -11.68
N SER A 29 13.30 -16.85 -12.97
CA SER A 29 13.92 -18.01 -13.60
C SER A 29 15.37 -17.70 -13.97
N PHE A 30 16.29 -18.55 -13.53
CA PHE A 30 17.72 -18.59 -13.87
C PHE A 30 18.57 -17.40 -13.38
N ALA A 31 18.99 -17.47 -12.10
CA ALA A 31 20.03 -16.60 -11.54
C ALA A 31 21.19 -17.41 -10.93
N ARG A 32 22.42 -16.87 -10.96
CA ARG A 32 23.55 -17.37 -10.14
C ARG A 32 23.13 -17.38 -8.67
N LYS A 33 23.56 -18.38 -7.87
CA LYS A 33 23.29 -18.38 -6.42
C LYS A 33 23.93 -17.13 -5.79
N ALA A 34 23.07 -16.33 -5.16
CA ALA A 34 23.33 -15.02 -4.56
C ALA A 34 22.07 -14.64 -3.78
N THR A 35 22.10 -13.60 -2.95
CA THR A 35 20.86 -13.05 -2.37
C THR A 35 20.18 -12.16 -3.40
N LYS A 36 18.84 -12.21 -3.52
CA LYS A 36 18.08 -11.36 -4.45
C LYS A 36 17.00 -10.58 -3.73
N LEU A 37 16.73 -9.39 -4.24
CA LEU A 37 15.64 -8.53 -3.83
C LEU A 37 15.03 -7.89 -5.09
N LEU A 38 13.76 -7.51 -4.97
CA LEU A 38 13.02 -6.77 -5.98
C LEU A 38 12.62 -5.41 -5.42
N GLU A 39 12.58 -4.42 -6.30
CA GLU A 39 12.07 -3.09 -6.02
C GLU A 39 11.04 -2.76 -7.09
N VAL A 40 9.89 -2.22 -6.69
CA VAL A 40 8.81 -1.82 -7.60
C VAL A 40 8.68 -0.31 -7.56
N PHE A 41 8.74 0.31 -8.73
CA PHE A 41 8.63 1.74 -8.90
C PHE A 41 7.43 2.09 -9.76
N ARG A 42 6.76 3.20 -9.44
CA ARG A 42 5.87 3.89 -10.37
C ARG A 42 6.69 4.82 -11.24
N LEU A 43 6.48 4.73 -12.55
CA LEU A 43 7.03 5.70 -13.49
C LEU A 43 6.10 6.91 -13.61
N GLU A 44 6.61 8.10 -13.33
CA GLU A 44 5.95 9.39 -13.51
C GLU A 44 6.57 10.12 -14.69
N GLU A 45 5.72 10.69 -15.56
CA GLU A 45 6.20 11.57 -16.63
C GLU A 45 6.69 12.88 -15.98
N GLY A 46 8.01 13.06 -15.94
CA GLY A 46 8.61 14.32 -15.50
C GLY A 46 8.68 15.34 -16.64
N LYS A 47 9.06 16.58 -16.31
CA LYS A 47 9.20 17.64 -17.32
C LYS A 47 10.39 17.43 -18.26
N ASP A 48 11.47 16.85 -17.75
CA ASP A 48 12.75 16.70 -18.46
C ASP A 48 13.20 15.22 -18.52
N GLU A 49 12.99 14.45 -17.45
CA GLU A 49 13.23 13.02 -17.37
C GLU A 49 12.11 12.35 -16.57
N ASP A 50 11.81 11.09 -16.88
CA ASP A 50 10.86 10.30 -16.11
C ASP A 50 11.35 10.11 -14.67
N GLU A 51 10.44 10.25 -13.70
CA GLU A 51 10.73 10.09 -12.29
C GLU A 51 10.26 8.71 -11.81
N LEU A 52 11.10 8.05 -10.99
CA LEU A 52 10.78 6.76 -10.38
C LEU A 52 10.41 6.96 -8.91
N VAL A 53 9.18 6.61 -8.57
CA VAL A 53 8.69 6.62 -7.18
C VAL A 53 8.69 5.20 -6.64
N LEU A 54 9.53 4.91 -5.65
CA LEU A 54 9.59 3.58 -5.01
C LEU A 54 8.28 3.28 -4.29
N LEU A 55 7.61 2.20 -4.68
CA LEU A 55 6.36 1.74 -4.07
C LEU A 55 6.58 0.57 -3.10
N TYR A 56 7.55 -0.30 -3.39
CA TYR A 56 7.78 -1.50 -2.60
C TYR A 56 9.20 -2.04 -2.75
N GLU A 57 9.75 -2.53 -1.65
CA GLU A 57 10.99 -3.30 -1.58
C GLU A 57 10.67 -4.68 -0.94
N SER A 58 11.13 -5.76 -1.58
CA SER A 58 10.87 -7.11 -1.10
C SER A 58 11.83 -7.60 -0.02
N GLU A 59 11.48 -8.71 0.62
CA GLU A 59 12.45 -9.48 1.39
C GLU A 59 13.61 -10.02 0.54
N ALA A 60 14.78 -10.15 1.19
CA ALA A 60 15.97 -10.69 0.58
C ALA A 60 15.95 -12.23 0.57
N ILE A 61 15.92 -12.84 -0.62
CA ILE A 61 15.93 -14.30 -0.78
C ILE A 61 17.37 -14.79 -0.96
N LYS A 62 17.90 -15.40 0.10
CA LYS A 62 19.30 -15.85 0.16
C LYS A 62 19.54 -17.09 -0.71
N ASN A 63 20.62 -17.05 -1.50
CA ASN A 63 21.24 -18.20 -2.16
C ASN A 63 20.34 -19.07 -3.05
N HIS A 64 19.29 -18.50 -3.65
CA HIS A 64 18.33 -19.26 -4.45
C HIS A 64 18.44 -18.96 -5.95
N SER A 65 18.45 -19.99 -6.82
CA SER A 65 18.54 -19.79 -8.29
C SER A 65 17.20 -19.45 -8.95
N HIS A 66 16.09 -19.65 -8.24
CA HIS A 66 14.73 -19.37 -8.70
C HIS A 66 13.93 -18.64 -7.62
N PRO A 67 14.38 -17.47 -7.13
CA PRO A 67 13.77 -16.81 -5.98
C PRO A 67 12.28 -16.58 -6.24
N GLN A 68 11.49 -16.81 -5.20
CA GLN A 68 10.05 -16.66 -5.21
C GLN A 68 9.69 -15.81 -4.00
N TRP A 69 9.24 -14.58 -4.26
CA TRP A 69 8.95 -13.61 -3.22
C TRP A 69 7.59 -13.82 -2.60
N ALA A 70 7.47 -13.42 -1.34
CA ALA A 70 6.21 -13.39 -0.63
C ALA A 70 5.21 -12.47 -1.35
N GLU A 71 3.94 -12.76 -1.11
CA GLU A 71 2.85 -11.93 -1.63
C GLU A 71 2.92 -10.53 -0.99
N PHE A 72 2.99 -9.48 -1.82
CA PHE A 72 3.04 -8.09 -1.35
C PHE A 72 1.89 -7.27 -1.92
N ARG A 73 1.60 -6.16 -1.25
CA ARG A 73 0.41 -5.34 -1.49
C ARG A 73 0.77 -3.93 -1.90
N LEU A 74 0.21 -3.45 -3.02
CA LEU A 74 0.27 -2.04 -3.41
C LEU A 74 -1.12 -1.41 -3.32
N GLY A 75 -1.18 -0.13 -2.97
CA GLY A 75 -2.41 0.66 -3.00
C GLY A 75 -2.85 0.94 -4.43
N THR A 76 -4.17 0.95 -4.71
CA THR A 76 -4.68 1.21 -6.07
C THR A 76 -4.21 2.55 -6.63
N GLN A 77 -4.19 3.60 -5.80
CA GLN A 77 -3.74 4.94 -6.23
C GLN A 77 -2.24 4.95 -6.52
N ASP A 78 -1.48 4.06 -5.89
CA ASP A 78 -0.04 3.97 -6.10
C ASP A 78 0.31 3.17 -7.34
N ALA A 79 -0.35 2.04 -7.56
CA ALA A 79 -0.03 1.13 -8.66
C ALA A 79 -0.89 1.30 -9.93
N ALA A 80 -2.09 1.88 -9.79
CA ALA A 80 -3.16 1.80 -10.78
C ALA A 80 -4.05 3.07 -10.84
N ASP A 81 -3.51 4.24 -10.49
CA ASP A 81 -4.18 5.54 -10.69
C ASP A 81 -4.66 5.72 -12.14
N ASN A 82 -3.87 5.22 -13.08
CA ASN A 82 -4.21 4.96 -14.46
C ASN A 82 -4.02 3.47 -14.75
N ARG A 83 -4.96 2.84 -15.46
CA ARG A 83 -4.84 1.42 -15.87
C ARG A 83 -3.57 1.14 -16.68
N ASN A 84 -3.09 2.13 -17.41
CA ASN A 84 -1.88 2.05 -18.23
C ASN A 84 -0.64 2.62 -17.52
N ARG A 85 -0.74 2.94 -16.22
CA ARG A 85 0.41 3.38 -15.43
C ARG A 85 1.52 2.34 -15.52
N LEU A 86 2.70 2.80 -15.92
CA LEU A 86 3.89 1.96 -16.03
C LEU A 86 4.49 1.74 -14.64
N LEU A 87 4.71 0.46 -14.34
CA LEU A 87 5.45 0.02 -13.17
C LEU A 87 6.76 -0.59 -13.65
N GLU A 88 7.87 -0.04 -13.14
CA GLU A 88 9.20 -0.56 -13.40
C GLU A 88 9.64 -1.42 -12.23
N VAL A 89 10.03 -2.66 -12.50
CA VAL A 89 10.45 -3.61 -11.47
C VAL A 89 11.92 -3.88 -11.65
N TRP A 90 12.71 -3.56 -10.64
CA TRP A 90 14.14 -3.80 -10.61
C TRP A 90 14.43 -5.10 -9.87
N VAL A 91 15.41 -5.84 -10.37
CA VAL A 91 15.92 -7.04 -9.71
C VAL A 91 17.37 -6.77 -9.34
N MET A 92 17.67 -6.87 -8.06
CA MET A 92 19.00 -6.63 -7.51
C MET A 92 19.56 -7.91 -6.90
N TYR A 93 20.87 -7.97 -6.73
CA TYR A 93 21.53 -8.98 -5.92
C TYR A 93 22.37 -8.35 -4.82
N ARG A 94 22.53 -9.08 -3.73
CA ARG A 94 23.51 -8.80 -2.69
C ARG A 94 24.44 -10.00 -2.58
N ASP A 95 25.74 -9.77 -2.74
CA ASP A 95 26.77 -10.80 -2.61
C ASP A 95 27.12 -11.03 -1.13
N VAL A 96 27.89 -12.07 -0.84
CA VAL A 96 28.24 -12.51 0.52
C VAL A 96 29.08 -11.46 1.25
N ASP A 97 29.86 -10.67 0.51
CA ASP A 97 30.67 -9.57 1.04
C ASP A 97 29.84 -8.30 1.35
N GLY A 98 28.53 -8.33 1.10
CA GLY A 98 27.62 -7.20 1.31
C GLY A 98 27.54 -6.24 0.14
N SER A 99 28.31 -6.46 -0.95
CA SER A 99 28.18 -5.65 -2.16
C SER A 99 26.82 -5.88 -2.82
N GLU A 100 26.23 -4.79 -3.30
CA GLU A 100 24.98 -4.80 -4.03
C GLU A 100 25.21 -4.56 -5.51
N GLY A 101 24.37 -5.17 -6.34
CA GLY A 101 24.45 -5.00 -7.77
C GLY A 101 23.11 -5.17 -8.47
N TYR A 102 23.05 -4.60 -9.66
CA TYR A 102 21.88 -4.58 -10.51
C TYR A 102 21.85 -5.78 -11.47
N ILE A 103 20.80 -6.59 -11.40
CA ILE A 103 20.60 -7.72 -12.33
C ILE A 103 19.98 -7.21 -13.63
N GLY A 104 18.93 -6.41 -13.53
CA GLY A 104 18.16 -5.86 -14.64
C GLY A 104 16.77 -5.40 -14.19
N LYS A 105 15.97 -4.90 -15.13
CA LYS A 105 14.61 -4.40 -14.91
C LYS A 105 13.65 -4.89 -15.98
N PHE A 106 12.36 -4.74 -15.71
CA PHE A 106 11.30 -4.89 -16.71
C PHE A 106 10.15 -3.92 -16.42
N LEU A 107 9.38 -3.60 -17.46
CA LEU A 107 8.19 -2.78 -17.35
C LEU A 107 6.92 -3.65 -17.41
N THR A 108 5.92 -3.25 -16.63
CA THR A 108 4.58 -3.80 -16.69
C THR A 108 3.53 -2.72 -16.39
N THR A 109 2.26 -3.09 -16.44
CA THR A 109 1.15 -2.23 -16.02
C THR A 109 0.17 -3.04 -15.18
N TYR A 110 -0.60 -2.33 -14.37
CA TYR A 110 -1.73 -2.93 -13.67
C TYR A 110 -2.67 -3.68 -14.62
N ALA A 111 -3.07 -3.05 -15.74
CA ALA A 111 -3.96 -3.66 -16.71
C ALA A 111 -3.44 -5.00 -17.23
N LYS A 112 -2.13 -5.12 -17.44
CA LYS A 112 -1.49 -6.35 -17.91
C LYS A 112 -1.50 -7.43 -16.82
N MET A 113 -1.11 -7.09 -15.61
CA MET A 113 -1.07 -8.04 -14.49
C MET A 113 -2.46 -8.53 -14.08
N LYS A 114 -3.50 -7.70 -14.28
CA LYS A 114 -4.88 -8.05 -13.97
C LYS A 114 -5.43 -9.26 -14.72
N TYR A 115 -4.87 -9.59 -15.88
CA TYR A 115 -5.22 -10.83 -16.61
C TYR A 115 -4.73 -12.09 -15.90
N GLY A 116 -3.93 -11.95 -14.85
CA GLY A 116 -3.47 -13.05 -14.01
C GLY A 116 -2.25 -13.78 -14.57
N PRO A 117 -1.84 -14.87 -13.91
CA PRO A 117 -0.69 -15.68 -14.32
C PRO A 117 -0.87 -16.25 -15.73
N GLY A 118 0.21 -16.27 -16.51
CA GLY A 118 0.18 -16.84 -17.85
C GLY A 118 1.33 -16.35 -18.74
N PRO A 119 1.40 -16.84 -19.99
CA PRO A 119 2.49 -16.52 -20.92
C PRO A 119 2.68 -15.01 -21.16
N ASP A 120 1.59 -14.25 -21.12
CA ASP A 120 1.62 -12.79 -21.30
C ASP A 120 2.26 -12.07 -20.12
N ASN A 121 2.21 -12.66 -18.92
CA ASN A 121 2.78 -12.12 -17.68
C ASN A 121 4.14 -12.76 -17.32
N VAL A 122 4.91 -13.12 -18.36
CA VAL A 122 6.33 -13.46 -18.27
C VAL A 122 7.17 -12.33 -18.87
N TYR A 123 8.11 -11.82 -18.09
CA TYR A 123 8.91 -10.64 -18.41
C TYR A 123 10.38 -10.99 -18.53
N ALA A 124 11.03 -10.56 -19.61
CA ALA A 124 12.47 -10.62 -19.73
C ALA A 124 13.09 -9.56 -18.82
N VAL A 125 14.00 -9.95 -17.93
CA VAL A 125 14.73 -9.03 -17.07
C VAL A 125 15.92 -8.49 -17.84
N ILE A 126 15.91 -7.20 -18.18
CA ILE A 126 16.88 -6.58 -19.08
C ILE A 126 17.87 -5.73 -18.29
N ASN A 127 19.15 -5.93 -18.56
CA ASN A 127 20.23 -5.08 -18.08
C ASN A 127 20.76 -4.27 -19.25
N GLU A 128 20.45 -2.97 -19.27
CA GLU A 128 20.76 -2.08 -20.38
C GLU A 128 22.26 -2.03 -20.67
N VAL A 129 23.09 -2.04 -19.62
CA VAL A 129 24.56 -2.04 -19.75
C VAL A 129 25.03 -3.33 -20.44
N LYS A 130 24.53 -4.51 -20.04
CA LYS A 130 24.88 -5.77 -20.69
C LYS A 130 24.34 -5.84 -22.11
N GLN A 131 23.15 -5.30 -22.36
CA GLN A 131 22.52 -5.26 -23.68
C GLN A 131 23.36 -4.45 -24.67
N GLN A 132 23.91 -3.32 -24.23
CA GLN A 132 24.79 -2.49 -25.06
C GLN A 132 26.17 -3.15 -25.27
N GLN A 133 26.70 -3.85 -24.28
CA GLN A 133 28.06 -4.39 -24.31
C GLN A 133 28.18 -5.79 -24.96
N LYS A 134 27.13 -6.61 -24.95
CA LYS A 134 27.20 -8.02 -25.36
C LYS A 134 26.34 -8.29 -26.59
N LYS A 135 27.00 -8.67 -27.71
CA LYS A 135 26.35 -8.91 -29.01
C LYS A 135 25.19 -9.92 -29.01
N ASN A 136 25.23 -10.94 -28.15
CA ASN A 136 24.22 -12.01 -28.09
C ASN A 136 23.47 -12.01 -26.75
N TYR A 137 23.29 -10.83 -26.14
CA TYR A 137 22.53 -10.73 -24.89
C TYR A 137 21.03 -10.77 -25.17
N GLU A 138 20.34 -11.73 -24.58
CA GLU A 138 18.88 -11.82 -24.64
C GLU A 138 18.22 -11.23 -23.39
N ASN A 139 18.63 -11.68 -22.19
CA ASN A 139 18.12 -11.23 -20.90
C ASN A 139 19.02 -11.71 -19.75
N SER A 140 18.78 -11.18 -18.54
CA SER A 140 19.42 -11.57 -17.28
C SER A 140 18.56 -12.55 -16.45
N GLY A 141 17.53 -13.14 -17.05
CA GLY A 141 16.53 -13.96 -16.38
C GLY A 141 15.13 -13.63 -16.86
N ARG A 142 14.15 -14.44 -16.43
CA ARG A 142 12.72 -14.20 -16.70
C ARG A 142 11.93 -14.12 -15.42
N MET A 143 11.15 -13.06 -15.25
CA MET A 143 10.22 -12.89 -14.14
C MET A 143 8.83 -13.38 -14.55
N GLU A 144 8.19 -14.19 -13.72
CA GLU A 144 6.84 -14.69 -13.93
C GLU A 144 5.93 -14.18 -12.81
N LEU A 145 4.77 -13.64 -13.18
CA LEU A 145 3.68 -13.37 -12.25
C LEU A 145 2.98 -14.70 -11.93
N VAL A 146 3.08 -15.17 -10.70
CA VAL A 146 2.50 -16.46 -10.27
C VAL A 146 1.11 -16.28 -9.68
N LYS A 147 0.83 -15.11 -9.11
CA LYS A 147 -0.48 -14.79 -8.55
C LYS A 147 -0.72 -13.29 -8.64
N PHE A 148 -1.95 -12.95 -8.99
CA PHE A 148 -2.48 -11.61 -8.90
C PHE A 148 -3.86 -11.70 -8.24
N THR A 149 -4.06 -10.91 -7.18
CA THR A 149 -5.37 -10.82 -6.52
C THR A 149 -5.78 -9.37 -6.43
N ASP A 150 -6.96 -9.07 -6.96
CA ASP A 150 -7.62 -7.77 -6.88
C ASP A 150 -8.61 -7.81 -5.71
N VAL A 151 -8.17 -7.41 -4.52
CA VAL A 151 -9.00 -7.44 -3.30
C VAL A 151 -9.56 -6.05 -3.06
N SER A 152 -10.86 -5.86 -3.28
CA SER A 152 -11.54 -4.60 -2.98
C SER A 152 -11.93 -4.56 -1.50
N PHE A 153 -11.45 -3.58 -0.74
CA PHE A 153 -11.88 -3.28 0.64
C PHE A 153 -12.72 -2.02 0.65
N PHE A 154 -13.84 -1.98 1.38
CA PHE A 154 -14.61 -0.75 1.52
C PHE A 154 -13.78 0.34 2.20
N SER A 155 -13.69 1.51 1.56
CA SER A 155 -13.07 2.71 2.14
C SER A 155 -13.94 3.29 3.24
N PHE A 156 -13.37 4.18 4.06
CA PHE A 156 -14.14 4.98 5.01
C PHE A 156 -15.36 5.67 4.34
N LEU A 157 -15.16 6.27 3.16
CA LEU A 157 -16.25 6.92 2.43
C LEU A 157 -17.30 5.93 1.94
N ASP A 158 -16.91 4.71 1.56
CA ASP A 158 -17.88 3.68 1.18
C ASP A 158 -18.81 3.35 2.36
N TYR A 159 -18.28 3.30 3.59
CA TYR A 159 -19.10 3.13 4.80
C TYR A 159 -20.02 4.33 5.05
N ILE A 160 -19.50 5.57 4.98
CA ILE A 160 -20.32 6.77 5.20
C ILE A 160 -21.43 6.90 4.15
N VAL A 161 -21.10 6.75 2.86
CA VAL A 161 -22.06 6.85 1.75
C VAL A 161 -23.09 5.72 1.79
N SER A 162 -22.73 4.55 2.32
CA SER A 162 -23.69 3.45 2.52
C SER A 162 -24.61 3.63 3.73
N GLY A 163 -24.48 4.73 4.48
CA GLY A 163 -25.35 5.05 5.60
C GLY A 163 -24.77 4.70 6.98
N THR A 164 -23.48 4.34 7.07
CA THR A 164 -22.81 4.20 8.37
C THR A 164 -22.69 5.57 9.04
N GLN A 165 -23.13 5.66 10.30
CA GLN A 165 -23.08 6.90 11.10
C GLN A 165 -21.99 6.81 12.17
N LEU A 166 -21.34 7.95 12.47
CA LEU A 166 -20.34 8.05 13.54
C LEU A 166 -20.94 8.73 14.78
N HIS A 167 -21.30 7.92 15.78
CA HIS A 167 -21.77 8.46 17.06
C HIS A 167 -20.60 8.96 17.92
N TYR A 168 -20.71 10.22 18.35
CA TYR A 168 -19.74 10.84 19.25
C TYR A 168 -20.34 10.95 20.65
N GLU A 169 -19.69 10.34 21.63
CA GLU A 169 -20.06 10.38 23.04
C GLU A 169 -18.93 10.98 23.87
N VAL A 170 -19.30 11.80 24.87
CA VAL A 170 -18.35 12.45 25.77
C VAL A 170 -18.68 12.07 27.20
N ALA A 171 -17.72 11.47 27.89
CA ALA A 171 -17.74 11.29 29.33
C ALA A 171 -16.73 12.24 29.98
N VAL A 172 -17.18 13.00 30.98
CA VAL A 172 -16.35 13.97 31.70
C VAL A 172 -16.21 13.50 33.13
N ASP A 173 -14.96 13.35 33.56
CA ASP A 173 -14.65 13.04 34.96
C ASP A 173 -14.65 14.34 35.78
N PHE A 174 -15.44 14.33 36.85
CA PHE A 174 -15.51 15.41 37.83
C PHE A 174 -14.99 14.98 39.21
N SER A 175 -14.27 13.87 39.28
CA SER A 175 -13.64 13.36 40.51
C SER A 175 -12.37 14.16 40.83
N GLY A 176 -12.55 15.36 41.38
CA GLY A 176 -11.49 16.14 42.02
C GLY A 176 -11.81 16.29 43.50
N GLU A 177 -10.88 15.90 44.37
CA GLU A 177 -11.09 15.91 45.83
C GLU A 177 -10.81 17.27 46.49
N GLU A 178 -10.35 18.29 45.76
CA GLU A 178 -10.03 19.61 46.31
C GLU A 178 -10.85 20.75 45.68
N ALA A 179 -11.20 21.74 46.50
CA ALA A 179 -11.80 22.99 46.05
C ALA A 179 -10.74 23.82 45.30
N HIS A 180 -10.67 23.64 43.98
CA HIS A 180 -9.82 24.47 43.14
C HIS A 180 -10.30 25.94 43.15
N PRO A 181 -9.37 26.92 43.10
CA PRO A 181 -9.70 28.32 42.91
C PRO A 181 -10.68 28.53 41.73
N GLU A 182 -11.60 29.49 41.83
CA GLU A 182 -12.58 29.76 40.76
C GLU A 182 -11.95 29.96 39.38
N ALA A 183 -10.73 30.50 39.33
CA ALA A 183 -9.99 30.70 38.08
C ALA A 183 -9.65 29.36 37.38
N ASP A 184 -9.27 28.35 38.15
CA ASP A 184 -8.92 27.02 37.63
C ASP A 184 -10.17 26.26 37.16
N GLN A 185 -11.29 26.42 37.86
CA GLN A 185 -12.59 25.88 37.42
C GLN A 185 -13.06 26.51 36.10
N ARG A 186 -12.92 27.84 35.96
CA ARG A 186 -13.26 28.55 34.71
C ARG A 186 -12.37 28.12 33.56
N LYS A 187 -11.07 27.93 33.82
CA LYS A 187 -10.11 27.45 32.82
C LYS A 187 -10.46 26.03 32.37
N PHE A 188 -10.70 25.11 33.31
CA PHE A 188 -11.13 23.74 33.01
C PHE A 188 -12.40 23.72 32.15
N ALA A 189 -13.41 24.52 32.51
CA ALA A 189 -14.65 24.61 31.73
C ALA A 189 -14.42 25.15 30.30
N ALA A 190 -13.55 26.15 30.14
CA ALA A 190 -13.20 26.70 28.84
C ALA A 190 -12.46 25.68 27.97
N ASP A 191 -11.48 24.98 28.54
CA ASP A 191 -10.69 23.95 27.85
C ASP A 191 -11.57 22.75 27.46
N LEU A 192 -12.47 22.32 28.34
CA LEU A 192 -13.45 21.26 28.06
C LEU A 192 -14.40 21.65 26.93
N GLN A 193 -14.95 22.87 26.95
CA GLN A 193 -15.81 23.35 25.87
C GLN A 193 -15.08 23.43 24.53
N LEU A 194 -13.82 23.88 24.55
CA LEU A 194 -12.98 23.92 23.35
C LEU A 194 -12.75 22.51 22.79
N ALA A 195 -12.40 21.55 23.65
CA ALA A 195 -12.15 20.16 23.25
C ALA A 195 -13.41 19.50 22.65
N ILE A 196 -14.56 19.63 23.31
CA ILE A 196 -15.83 19.08 22.82
C ILE A 196 -16.21 19.69 21.47
N ARG A 197 -16.05 21.01 21.31
CA ARG A 197 -16.37 21.69 20.04
C ARG A 197 -15.41 21.33 18.92
N ALA A 198 -14.12 21.21 19.21
CA ALA A 198 -13.11 20.85 18.22
C ALA A 198 -13.37 19.47 17.62
N ILE A 199 -13.68 18.48 18.47
CA ILE A 199 -13.94 17.10 18.03
C ILE A 199 -15.35 16.95 17.48
N GLY A 200 -16.35 17.42 18.24
CA GLY A 200 -17.75 17.36 17.84
C GLY A 200 -18.06 18.17 16.58
N GLY A 201 -17.29 19.22 16.30
CA GLY A 201 -17.39 19.99 15.06
C GLY A 201 -17.01 19.17 13.83
N ILE A 202 -15.97 18.33 13.93
CA ILE A 202 -15.53 17.45 12.83
C ILE A 202 -16.52 16.30 12.62
N LEU A 203 -16.99 15.69 13.71
CA LEU A 203 -17.82 14.48 13.64
C LEU A 203 -19.31 14.76 13.36
N ARG A 204 -19.78 16.00 13.56
CA ARG A 204 -21.19 16.38 13.36
C ARG A 204 -21.71 16.02 11.97
N ASP A 205 -20.87 16.14 10.95
CA ASP A 205 -21.28 15.92 9.56
C ASP A 205 -21.43 14.43 9.22
N TYR A 206 -21.06 13.53 10.15
CA TYR A 206 -21.10 12.08 9.97
C TYR A 206 -22.18 11.37 10.81
N ALA A 207 -23.06 12.12 11.48
CA ALA A 207 -24.20 11.61 12.23
C ALA A 207 -25.44 12.52 12.04
N PRO A 208 -26.15 12.37 10.90
CA PRO A 208 -27.34 13.17 10.59
C PRO A 208 -28.56 12.84 11.44
#